data_AF-A0A1V8U893-F1
#
_entry.id   AF-A0A1V8U893-F1
#
_cell.length_a   1.000
_cell.length_b   1.000
_cell.length_c   1.000
_cell.angle_alpha   90.00
_cell.angle_beta   90.00
_cell.angle_gamma   90.00
#
_symmetry.space_group_name_H-M   'P 1'
#
loop_
_entity.id
_entity.type
_entity.pdbx_description
1 polymer ?
#
loop_
_entity_poly.entity_id
_entity_poly.type
_entity_poly.pdbx_seq_one_letter_code
_entity_poly.pdbx_strand_id
1 'polypeptide(L)'
;GEKKLKAPETALLERMKQRESEVTDRFLVNFVEHQVCRIETCISSLAIRNMVRPFSNGMLTQACPMGEVLGEIANSLAELQELKARQEEEGFEMAPS
;
A
#
# COMPACT_ATOMS: atom_id res chain seq x y z
N GLY A 1 -20.03 -8.23 12.90
CA GLY A 1 -19.97 -7.57 11.58
C GLY A 1 -19.13 -8.42 10.67
N GLU A 2 -19.70 -8.95 9.60
CA GLU A 2 -19.00 -9.83 8.66
C GLU A 2 -17.80 -9.12 8.03
N LYS A 3 -16.59 -9.59 8.37
CA LYS A 3 -15.31 -9.17 7.79
C LYS A 3 -15.08 -9.90 6.46
N LYS A 4 -15.98 -9.69 5.49
CA LYS A 4 -15.76 -10.17 4.11
C LYS A 4 -15.38 -8.98 3.24
N LEU A 5 -14.39 -9.20 2.38
CA LEU A 5 -14.01 -8.26 1.34
C LEU A 5 -15.27 -7.94 0.53
N LYS A 6 -15.63 -6.65 0.44
CA LYS A 6 -16.80 -6.23 -0.36
C LYS A 6 -16.61 -6.74 -1.78
N ALA A 7 -17.63 -7.39 -2.33
CA ALA A 7 -17.61 -7.83 -3.71
C ALA A 7 -17.28 -6.65 -4.63
N PRO A 8 -16.45 -6.85 -5.67
CA PRO A 8 -16.16 -5.80 -6.63
C PRO A 8 -17.47 -5.29 -7.23
N GLU A 9 -17.56 -3.98 -7.44
CA GLU A 9 -18.78 -3.30 -7.91
C GLU A 9 -19.08 -3.71 -9.36
N THR A 10 -19.80 -4.83 -9.53
CA THR A 10 -20.25 -5.37 -10.82
C THR A 10 -21.47 -4.64 -11.38
N ALA A 11 -22.11 -3.78 -10.58
CA ALA A 11 -23.30 -3.04 -10.95
C ALA A 11 -23.10 -2.15 -12.19
N LEU A 12 -21.88 -1.65 -12.43
CA LEU A 12 -21.55 -0.89 -13.63
C LEU A 12 -21.51 -1.79 -14.87
N LEU A 13 -20.91 -2.98 -14.75
CA LEU A 13 -20.83 -3.98 -15.82
C LEU A 13 -22.21 -4.58 -16.15
N GLU A 14 -23.04 -4.83 -15.14
CA GLU A 14 -24.40 -5.37 -15.33
C GLU A 14 -25.36 -4.36 -15.97
N ARG A 15 -25.29 -3.08 -15.59
CA ARG A 15 -26.06 -2.01 -16.24
C ARG A 15 -25.66 -1.77 -17.69
N MET A 16 -24.41 -2.09 -18.05
CA MET A 16 -23.91 -1.96 -19.41
C MET A 16 -24.20 -3.19 -20.27
N LYS A 17 -24.22 -4.39 -19.69
CA LYS A 17 -24.69 -5.62 -20.37
C LYS A 17 -26.15 -5.49 -20.84
N GLN A 18 -26.99 -4.75 -20.11
CA GLN A 18 -28.38 -4.46 -20.52
C GLN A 18 -28.49 -3.45 -21.68
N ARG A 19 -27.41 -2.74 -22.04
CA ARG A 19 -27.35 -1.82 -23.19
C ARG A 19 -26.48 -2.46 -24.29
N GLU A 20 -27.03 -3.45 -24.97
CA GLU A 20 -26.34 -4.32 -25.95
C GLU A 20 -25.65 -3.61 -27.14
N SER A 21 -25.72 -2.29 -27.27
CA SER A 21 -25.19 -1.54 -28.42
C SER A 21 -24.01 -0.60 -28.12
N GLU A 22 -23.56 -0.42 -26.88
CA GLU A 22 -22.54 0.60 -26.54
C GLU A 22 -21.36 0.12 -25.67
N VAL A 23 -21.06 -1.18 -25.63
CA VAL A 23 -19.77 -1.61 -25.09
C VAL A 23 -18.70 -1.40 -26.17
N THR A 24 -18.09 -0.22 -26.17
CA THR A 24 -16.98 0.10 -27.08
C THR A 24 -15.67 -0.46 -26.52
N ASP A 25 -14.78 -0.97 -27.39
CA ASP A 25 -13.44 -1.47 -26.98
C ASP A 25 -12.67 -0.43 -26.15
N ARG A 26 -12.83 0.86 -26.49
CA ARG A 26 -12.23 1.97 -25.75
C ARG A 26 -12.70 2.05 -24.29
N PHE A 27 -13.96 1.73 -24.02
CA PHE A 27 -14.46 1.66 -22.65
C PHE A 27 -13.84 0.48 -21.88
N LEU A 28 -13.75 -0.70 -22.51
CA LEU A 28 -13.15 -1.88 -21.87
C LEU A 28 -11.69 -1.63 -21.50
N VAL A 29 -10.92 -1.02 -22.40
CA VAL A 29 -9.53 -0.63 -22.15
C VAL A 29 -9.44 0.34 -20.98
N ASN A 30 -10.22 1.43 -20.99
CA ASN A 30 -10.23 2.41 -19.89
C ASN A 30 -10.68 1.80 -18.56
N PHE A 31 -11.64 0.87 -18.60
CA PHE A 31 -12.12 0.18 -17.40
C PHE A 31 -11.02 -0.71 -16.82
N VAL A 32 -10.35 -1.51 -17.64
CA VAL A 32 -9.25 -2.37 -17.20
C VAL A 32 -8.10 -1.52 -16.65
N GLU A 33 -7.72 -0.46 -17.35
CA GLU A 33 -6.69 0.48 -16.88
C GLU A 33 -7.02 1.03 -15.48
N HIS A 34 -8.26 1.46 -15.29
CA HIS A 34 -8.73 1.93 -13.99
C HIS A 34 -8.70 0.82 -12.91
N GLN A 35 -9.09 -0.42 -13.24
CA GLN A 35 -9.00 -1.53 -12.29
C GLN A 35 -7.56 -1.87 -11.93
N VAL A 36 -6.65 -1.87 -12.90
CA VAL A 36 -5.22 -2.13 -12.67
C VAL A 36 -4.66 -1.07 -11.72
N CYS A 37 -4.92 0.21 -11.96
CA CYS A 37 -4.45 1.29 -11.09
C CYS A 37 -4.97 1.16 -9.65
N ARG A 38 -6.24 0.78 -9.48
CA ARG A 38 -6.82 0.52 -8.14
C ARG A 38 -6.16 -0.67 -7.45
N ILE A 39 -5.97 -1.77 -8.17
CA ILE A 39 -5.32 -2.97 -7.64
C ILE A 39 -3.88 -2.65 -7.22
N GLU A 40 -3.14 -1.98 -8.07
CA GLU A 40 -1.75 -1.58 -7.82
C GLU A 40 -1.63 -0.68 -6.60
N THR A 41 -2.51 0.31 -6.47
CA THR A 41 -2.57 1.19 -5.29
C THR A 41 -2.87 0.40 -4.02
N CYS A 42 -3.83 -0.53 -4.07
CA CYS A 42 -4.17 -1.38 -2.93
C CYS A 42 -3.02 -2.31 -2.54
N ILE A 43 -2.38 -2.98 -3.49
CA ILE A 43 -1.23 -3.87 -3.25
C ILE A 43 -0.07 -3.09 -2.64
N SER A 44 0.26 -1.92 -3.19
CA SER A 44 1.32 -1.06 -2.67
C SER A 44 1.06 -0.65 -1.23
N SER A 45 -0.17 -0.23 -0.92
CA SER A 45 -0.59 0.09 0.45
C SER A 45 -0.47 -1.12 1.39
N LEU A 46 -0.89 -2.32 0.95
CA LEU A 46 -0.81 -3.54 1.75
C LEU A 46 0.64 -3.99 1.99
N ALA A 47 1.51 -3.87 0.98
CA ALA A 47 2.91 -4.19 1.09
C ALA A 47 3.61 -3.29 2.12
N ILE A 48 3.40 -1.98 2.05
CA ILE A 48 3.95 -1.02 3.01
C ILE A 48 3.48 -1.33 4.44
N ARG A 49 2.17 -1.58 4.61
CA ARG A 49 1.61 -1.96 5.91
C ARG A 49 2.28 -3.21 6.46
N ASN A 50 2.47 -4.24 5.64
CA ASN A 50 3.08 -5.50 6.08
C ASN A 50 4.58 -5.37 6.38
N MET A 51 5.30 -4.49 5.70
CA MET A 51 6.73 -4.21 5.99
C MET A 51 6.91 -3.60 7.38
N VAL A 52 6.00 -2.71 7.77
CA VAL A 52 6.07 -2.02 9.07
C VAL A 52 5.47 -2.90 10.17
N ARG A 53 4.28 -3.46 9.92
CA ARG A 53 3.53 -4.30 10.86
C ARG A 53 3.05 -5.56 10.15
N PRO A 54 3.77 -6.68 10.28
CA PRO A 54 3.37 -7.94 9.66
C PRO A 54 1.98 -8.40 10.10
N PHE A 55 1.19 -8.94 9.16
CA PHE A 55 -0.22 -9.33 9.37
C PHE A 55 -0.46 -10.59 10.23
N SER A 56 0.38 -10.83 11.24
CA SER A 56 0.37 -12.04 12.09
C SER A 56 -0.98 -12.37 12.72
N ASN A 57 -1.74 -11.36 13.16
CA ASN A 57 -3.07 -11.53 13.76
C ASN A 57 -4.23 -11.25 12.80
N GLY A 58 -3.94 -11.21 11.49
CA GLY A 58 -4.91 -10.95 10.42
C GLY A 58 -4.92 -9.49 9.95
N MET A 59 -4.95 -9.31 8.63
CA MET A 59 -4.89 -7.98 7.99
C MET A 59 -6.00 -7.02 8.46
N LEU A 60 -7.22 -7.52 8.65
CA LEU A 60 -8.38 -6.68 9.02
C LEU A 60 -8.45 -6.33 10.51
N THR A 61 -7.76 -7.07 11.38
CA THR A 61 -7.70 -6.74 12.82
C THR A 61 -6.66 -5.67 13.09
N GLN A 62 -5.65 -5.56 12.23
CA GLN A 62 -4.55 -4.61 12.33
C GLN A 62 -4.73 -3.38 11.41
N ALA A 63 -5.94 -3.18 10.87
CA ALA A 63 -6.23 -2.07 9.99
C ALA A 63 -6.14 -0.73 10.74
N CYS A 64 -5.16 0.10 10.38
CA CYS A 64 -4.96 1.45 10.90
C CYS A 64 -4.92 2.51 9.77
N PRO A 65 -5.06 3.81 10.09
CA PRO A 65 -4.78 4.89 9.16
C PRO A 65 -3.37 4.81 8.56
N MET A 66 -3.22 5.13 7.27
CA MET A 66 -1.90 5.11 6.61
C MET A 66 -0.94 6.16 7.21
N GLY A 67 -1.46 7.24 7.79
CA GLY A 67 -0.65 8.24 8.48
C GLY A 67 0.14 7.66 9.66
N GLU A 68 -0.42 6.69 10.39
CA GLU A 68 0.29 6.02 11.49
C GLU A 68 1.44 5.17 10.96
N VAL A 69 1.21 4.39 9.90
CA VAL A 69 2.24 3.57 9.24
C VAL A 69 3.39 4.43 8.70
N LEU A 70 3.05 5.54 8.03
CA LEU A 70 4.04 6.47 7.51
C LEU A 70 4.80 7.19 8.63
N GLY A 71 4.15 7.48 9.76
CA GLY A 71 4.79 8.03 10.95
C GLY A 71 5.79 7.06 11.57
N GLU A 72 5.44 5.77 11.69
CA GLU A 72 6.37 4.72 12.15
C GLU A 72 7.59 4.61 11.22
N ILE A 73 7.39 4.67 9.90
CA ILE A 73 8.50 4.69 8.92
C ILE A 73 9.38 5.94 9.11
N ALA A 74 8.78 7.12 9.25
CA ALA A 74 9.51 8.37 9.41
C ALA A 74 10.39 8.35 10.68
N ASN A 75 9.86 7.82 11.78
CA ASN A 75 10.61 7.67 13.03
C ASN A 75 11.79 6.69 12.87
N SER A 76 11.55 5.52 12.28
CA SER A 76 12.62 4.55 12.00
C SER A 76 13.71 5.10 11.09
N LEU A 77 13.34 5.93 10.10
CA LEU A 77 14.32 6.60 9.24
C LEU A 77 15.12 7.67 9.99
N ALA A 78 14.48 8.45 10.87
CA ALA A 78 15.17 9.45 11.68
C ALA A 78 16.17 8.79 12.66
N GLU A 79 15.76 7.71 13.33
CA GLU A 79 16.64 6.94 14.22
C GLU A 79 17.84 6.36 13.44
N LEU A 80 17.60 5.78 12.26
CA LEU A 80 18.69 5.28 11.41
C LEU A 80 19.65 6.37 10.93
N GLN A 81 19.16 7.60 10.70
CA GLN A 81 20.02 8.73 10.34
C GLN A 81 20.90 9.14 11.52
N GLU A 82 20.34 9.21 12.74
CA GLU A 82 21.11 9.53 13.95
C GLU A 82 22.18 8.47 14.25
N LEU A 83 21.82 7.18 14.15
CA LEU A 83 22.77 6.08 14.35
C LEU A 83 23.90 6.09 13.32
N LYS A 84 23.59 6.39 12.06
CA LYS A 84 24.61 6.53 11.02
C LYS A 84 25.54 7.71 11.29
N ALA A 85 25.02 8.86 11.71
CA ALA A 85 25.84 10.01 12.08
C ALA A 85 26.78 9.68 13.25
N ARG A 86 26.26 9.02 14.29
CA ARG A 86 27.08 8.56 15.43
C ARG A 86 28.14 7.54 14.99
N GLN A 87 27.80 6.61 14.11
CA GLN A 87 28.75 5.64 13.57
C GLN A 87 29.83 6.30 12.68
N GLU A 88 29.49 7.36 11.95
CA GLU A 88 30.46 8.15 11.18
C GLU A 88 31.42 8.93 12.11
N GLU A 89 30.91 9.47 13.22
CA GLU A 89 31.72 10.13 14.26
C GLU A 89 32.65 9.12 14.97
N GLU A 90 32.13 7.96 15.39
CA GLU A 90 32.90 6.89 16.03
C GLU A 90 33.87 6.20 15.05
N GLY A 91 33.51 6.11 13.77
CA GLY A 91 34.35 5.57 12.70
C GLY A 91 35.57 6.44 12.39
N PHE A 92 35.57 7.71 12.82
CA PHE A 92 36.73 8.60 12.74
C PHE A 92 37.69 8.42 13.93
N GLU A 93 37.30 7.73 15.01
CA GLU A 93 38.07 7.63 16.26
C GLU A 93 39.01 6.40 16.35
N MET A 94 38.97 5.47 15.39
CA MET A 94 39.75 4.21 15.43
C MET A 94 40.95 4.16 14.47
N ALA A 95 41.76 5.22 14.44
CA ALA A 95 43.14 5.12 13.96
C ALA A 95 44.12 5.89 14.88
N PRO A 96 44.51 5.34 16.04
CA PRO A 96 45.74 5.76 16.70
C PRO A 96 46.94 5.30 15.85
N SER A 97 47.87 6.23 15.62
CA SER A 97 49.16 6.03 14.94
C SER A 97 50.12 5.16 15.73
#